data_AF-A0A847W0D6-F1
#
_entry.id   AF-A0A847W0D6-F1
#
_cell.length_a   1.000
_cell.length_b   1.000
_cell.length_c   1.000
_cell.angle_alpha   90.00
_cell.angle_beta   90.00
_cell.angle_gamma   90.00
#
_symmetry.space_group_name_H-M   'P 1'
#
loop_
_entity.id
_entity.type
_entity.pdbx_description
1 polymer ?
#
loop_
_entity_poly.entity_id
_entity_poly.type
_entity_poly.pdbx_seq_one_letter_code
_entity_poly.pdbx_strand_id
1 'polypeptide(L)'
;MRRVVITGMGVISPIANDVEQFYQSLISGTLGISQLTRFNTDDSKVSLAAEVMNFDPFLYGMEKSDIRRTDLYCQYALAAVWQAVAQSNITGNIDPARFGVYMASGIGGIETFIQEHNKLIEKGPRRVSPYFV
;
A
#
# COMPACT_ATOMS: atom_id res chain seq x y z
N MET A 1 -15.15 -22.33 -21.55
CA MET A 1 -14.83 -21.46 -20.38
C MET A 1 -13.68 -22.10 -19.61
N ARG A 2 -12.67 -21.35 -19.16
CA ARG A 2 -11.60 -21.89 -18.31
C ARG A 2 -11.98 -21.72 -16.84
N ARG A 3 -11.66 -22.69 -15.98
CA ARG A 3 -11.77 -22.54 -14.53
C ARG A 3 -10.68 -21.59 -14.04
N VAL A 4 -11.02 -20.73 -13.09
CA VAL A 4 -10.10 -19.80 -12.44
C VAL A 4 -10.07 -20.15 -10.95
N VAL A 5 -8.89 -20.12 -10.35
CA VAL A 5 -8.66 -20.47 -8.93
C VAL A 5 -7.76 -19.41 -8.30
N ILE A 6 -7.87 -19.25 -6.98
CA ILE A 6 -6.98 -18.41 -6.18
C ILE A 6 -5.84 -19.29 -5.68
N THR A 7 -4.60 -18.92 -6.00
CA THR A 7 -3.39 -19.67 -5.61
C THR A 7 -2.53 -18.94 -4.57
N GLY A 8 -2.77 -17.65 -4.36
CA GLY A 8 -2.08 -16.85 -3.36
C GLY A 8 -2.88 -15.60 -3.02
N MET A 9 -2.68 -15.11 -1.81
CA MET A 9 -3.34 -13.96 -1.23
C MET A 9 -2.31 -13.11 -0.50
N GLY A 10 -2.62 -11.83 -0.35
CA GLY A 10 -1.82 -10.90 0.43
C GLY A 10 -2.67 -9.75 0.90
N VAL A 11 -2.30 -9.19 2.04
CA VAL A 11 -3.08 -8.12 2.68
C VAL A 11 -2.17 -7.20 3.46
N ILE A 12 -2.47 -5.91 3.38
CA ILE A 12 -1.97 -4.88 4.27
C ILE A 12 -3.19 -4.10 4.73
N SER A 13 -3.44 -4.06 6.04
CA SER A 13 -4.68 -3.55 6.59
C SER A 13 -4.49 -2.92 7.98
N PRO A 14 -5.48 -2.17 8.47
CA PRO A 14 -5.43 -1.60 9.82
C PRO A 14 -5.42 -2.62 10.97
N ILE A 15 -5.78 -3.89 10.71
CA ILE A 15 -5.85 -4.93 11.74
C ILE A 15 -4.71 -5.95 11.64
N ALA A 16 -4.01 -6.01 10.50
CA ALA A 16 -2.86 -6.89 10.28
C ALA A 16 -2.16 -6.59 8.95
N ASN A 17 -0.88 -6.96 8.88
CA ASN A 17 -0.02 -6.81 7.70
C ASN A 17 0.31 -8.13 7.00
N ASP A 18 -0.31 -9.25 7.40
CA ASP A 18 -0.23 -10.53 6.70
C ASP A 18 -1.55 -11.30 6.77
N VAL A 19 -1.71 -12.28 5.88
CA VAL A 19 -2.97 -13.02 5.68
C VAL A 19 -3.40 -13.81 6.92
N GLU A 20 -2.46 -14.43 7.63
CA GLU A 20 -2.78 -15.27 8.80
C GLU A 20 -3.25 -14.39 9.94
N GLN A 21 -2.48 -13.36 10.30
CA GLN A 21 -2.86 -12.41 11.34
C GLN A 21 -4.16 -11.69 10.99
N PHE A 22 -4.36 -11.32 9.72
CA PHE A 22 -5.60 -10.69 9.26
C PHE A 22 -6.81 -11.59 9.49
N TYR A 23 -6.72 -12.87 9.13
CA TYR A 23 -7.79 -13.82 9.34
C TYR A 23 -8.11 -14.01 10.83
N GLN A 24 -7.08 -14.15 11.67
CA GLN A 24 -7.27 -14.26 13.12
C GLN A 24 -7.94 -13.00 13.69
N SER A 25 -7.45 -11.82 13.31
CA SER A 25 -8.01 -10.53 13.74
C SER A 25 -9.45 -10.32 13.31
N LEU A 26 -9.83 -10.77 12.11
CA LEU A 26 -11.22 -10.74 11.64
C LEU A 26 -12.12 -11.60 12.52
N ILE A 27 -11.71 -12.82 12.83
CA ILE A 27 -12.51 -13.76 13.64
C ILE A 27 -12.60 -13.31 15.10
N SER A 28 -11.53 -12.73 15.64
CA SER A 28 -11.52 -12.21 17.01
C SER A 28 -12.21 -10.86 17.17
N GLY A 29 -12.64 -10.20 16.08
CA GLY A 29 -13.29 -8.89 16.13
C GLY A 29 -12.33 -7.76 16.53
N THR A 30 -11.07 -7.82 16.09
CA THR A 30 -10.08 -6.78 16.39
C THR A 30 -10.49 -5.42 15.82
N LEU A 31 -10.48 -4.39 16.67
CA LEU A 31 -10.77 -3.02 16.27
C LEU A 31 -9.51 -2.34 15.70
N GLY A 32 -9.51 -2.05 14.40
CA GLY A 32 -8.42 -1.32 13.73
C GLY A 32 -8.58 0.20 13.73
N ILE A 33 -9.62 0.74 14.37
CA ILE A 33 -9.88 2.18 14.44
C ILE A 33 -9.22 2.75 15.71
N SER A 34 -8.44 3.81 15.54
CA SER A 34 -7.75 4.51 16.62
C SER A 34 -7.67 6.02 16.34
N GLN A 35 -7.06 6.76 17.26
CA GLN A 35 -6.73 8.16 17.03
C GLN A 35 -5.80 8.29 15.82
N LEU A 36 -6.13 9.22 14.91
CA LEU A 36 -5.32 9.52 13.74
C LEU A 36 -3.95 10.05 14.18
N THR A 37 -2.87 9.47 13.66
CA THR A 37 -1.49 9.86 14.00
C THR A 37 -0.71 10.41 12.81
N ARG A 38 -1.19 10.21 11.58
CA ARG A 38 -0.46 10.62 10.36
C ARG A 38 -0.35 12.13 10.15
N PHE A 39 -1.29 12.92 10.67
CA PHE A 39 -1.26 14.39 10.60
C PHE A 39 -2.03 15.02 11.77
N ASN A 40 -1.80 16.32 12.02
CA ASN A 40 -2.48 17.06 13.08
C ASN A 40 -3.97 17.22 12.75
N THR A 41 -4.84 16.88 13.70
CA THR A 41 -6.30 16.94 13.56
C THR A 41 -6.99 17.97 14.46
N ASP A 42 -6.27 18.91 15.07
CA ASP A 42 -6.80 19.86 16.07
C ASP A 42 -7.97 20.68 15.51
N ASP A 43 -7.90 21.08 14.24
CA ASP A 43 -8.95 21.83 13.53
C ASP A 43 -9.90 20.93 12.70
N SER A 44 -9.77 19.60 12.80
CA SER A 44 -10.57 18.63 12.04
C SER A 44 -11.77 18.14 12.84
N LYS A 45 -12.92 18.00 12.16
CA LYS A 45 -14.10 17.30 12.73
C LYS A 45 -13.90 15.78 12.85
N VAL A 46 -12.86 15.25 12.21
CA VAL A 46 -12.52 13.82 12.19
C VAL A 46 -11.13 13.64 12.79
N SER A 47 -11.05 12.87 13.88
CA SER A 47 -9.82 12.57 14.61
C SER A 47 -9.54 11.08 14.76
N LEU A 48 -10.44 10.22 14.25
CA LEU A 48 -10.30 8.77 14.28
C LEU A 48 -10.12 8.24 12.85
N ALA A 49 -9.24 7.26 12.68
CA ALA A 49 -9.01 6.57 11.42
C ALA A 49 -8.61 5.11 11.65
N ALA A 50 -8.69 4.31 10.60
CA ALA A 50 -8.12 2.97 10.57
C ALA A 50 -6.79 3.03 9.83
N GLU A 51 -5.72 3.36 10.54
CA GLU A 51 -4.36 3.46 9.98
C GLU A 51 -3.71 2.08 9.91
N VAL A 52 -2.91 1.82 8.86
CA VAL A 52 -2.04 0.64 8.84
C VAL A 52 -0.91 0.87 9.84
N MET A 53 -0.81 0.01 10.84
CA MET A 53 0.17 0.13 11.92
C MET A 53 1.40 -0.71 11.65
N ASN A 54 2.58 -0.23 12.08
CA ASN A 54 3.85 -0.96 12.02
C ASN A 54 4.19 -1.51 10.61
N PHE A 55 3.82 -0.79 9.56
CA PHE A 55 4.18 -1.14 8.19
C PHE A 55 5.65 -0.79 7.94
N ASP A 56 6.43 -1.80 7.54
CA ASP A 56 7.80 -1.63 7.08
C ASP A 56 7.94 -2.17 5.65
N PRO A 57 8.12 -1.30 4.63
CA PRO A 57 8.26 -1.72 3.24
C PRO A 57 9.52 -2.57 2.99
N PHE A 58 10.57 -2.43 3.81
CA PHE A 58 11.81 -3.19 3.64
C PHE A 58 11.60 -4.70 3.88
N LEU A 59 10.61 -5.09 4.68
CA LEU A 59 10.25 -6.50 4.90
C LEU A 59 9.68 -7.19 3.65
N TYR A 60 9.26 -6.42 2.64
CA TYR A 60 8.65 -6.91 1.41
C TYR A 60 9.56 -6.71 0.19
N GLY A 61 10.88 -6.66 0.40
CA GLY A 61 11.85 -6.60 -0.68
C GLY A 61 11.91 -5.27 -1.42
N MET A 62 11.26 -4.21 -0.90
CA MET A 62 11.37 -2.88 -1.51
C MET A 62 12.71 -2.24 -1.16
N GLU A 63 13.41 -1.74 -2.17
CA GLU A 63 14.63 -1.00 -1.96
C GLU A 63 14.34 0.46 -1.59
N LYS A 64 15.33 1.13 -1.01
CA LYS A 64 15.23 2.55 -0.65
C LYS A 64 14.87 3.44 -1.85
N SER A 65 15.28 3.05 -3.05
CA SER A 65 14.90 3.69 -4.31
C SER A 65 13.40 3.59 -4.58
N ASP A 66 12.80 2.41 -4.39
CA ASP A 66 11.39 2.17 -4.66
C ASP A 66 10.52 2.95 -3.69
N ILE A 67 10.86 2.90 -2.40
CA ILE A 67 10.16 3.63 -1.33
C ILE A 67 10.17 5.14 -1.58
N ARG A 68 11.28 5.68 -2.11
CA ARG A 68 11.39 7.13 -2.42
C ARG A 68 10.63 7.56 -3.66
N ARG A 69 10.32 6.62 -4.56
CA ARG A 69 9.70 6.89 -5.87
C ARG A 69 8.23 6.51 -5.92
N THR A 70 7.70 5.91 -4.86
CA THR A 70 6.33 5.41 -4.81
C THR A 70 5.58 6.05 -3.65
N ASP A 71 4.32 6.40 -3.90
CA ASP A 71 3.39 6.79 -2.84
C ASP A 71 3.05 5.57 -1.96
N LEU A 72 2.61 5.83 -0.74
CA LEU A 72 2.29 4.80 0.23
C LEU A 72 1.23 3.80 -0.27
N TYR A 73 0.25 4.24 -1.06
CA TYR A 73 -0.75 3.31 -1.60
C TYR A 73 -0.10 2.25 -2.50
N CYS A 74 0.92 2.62 -3.29
CA CYS A 74 1.70 1.69 -4.10
C CYS A 74 2.49 0.74 -3.21
N GLN A 75 3.09 1.24 -2.13
CA GLN A 75 3.87 0.42 -1.21
C GLN A 75 2.99 -0.65 -0.54
N TYR A 76 1.80 -0.29 -0.07
CA TYR A 76 0.85 -1.29 0.46
C TYR A 76 0.47 -2.35 -0.57
N ALA A 77 0.20 -1.93 -1.82
CA ALA A 77 -0.12 -2.86 -2.89
C ALA A 77 1.05 -3.79 -3.22
N LEU A 78 2.28 -3.27 -3.32
CA LEU A 78 3.47 -4.06 -3.58
C LEU A 78 3.73 -5.07 -2.45
N ALA A 79 3.55 -4.68 -1.20
CA ALA A 79 3.70 -5.58 -0.05
C ALA A 79 2.66 -6.71 -0.06
N ALA A 80 1.40 -6.41 -0.38
CA ALA A 80 0.36 -7.42 -0.55
C ALA A 80 0.65 -8.36 -1.74
N VAL A 81 1.14 -7.81 -2.87
CA VAL A 81 1.55 -8.62 -4.03
C VAL A 81 2.72 -9.55 -3.66
N TRP A 82 3.68 -9.08 -2.86
CA TRP A 82 4.81 -9.89 -2.41
C TRP A 82 4.35 -11.13 -1.64
N GLN A 83 3.40 -10.95 -0.72
CA GLN A 83 2.79 -12.07 0.01
C GLN A 83 2.08 -13.04 -0.94
N ALA A 84 1.26 -12.54 -1.88
CA ALA A 84 0.50 -13.37 -2.80
C ALA A 84 1.39 -14.16 -3.77
N VAL A 85 2.45 -13.53 -4.28
CA VAL A 85 3.44 -14.16 -5.16
C VAL A 85 4.21 -15.24 -4.41
N ALA A 86 4.64 -14.95 -3.16
CA ALA A 86 5.32 -15.92 -2.32
C ALA A 86 4.43 -17.13 -2.00
N GLN A 87 3.16 -16.90 -1.60
CA GLN A 87 2.22 -17.97 -1.27
C GLN A 87 1.86 -18.84 -2.49
N SER A 88 1.71 -18.23 -3.67
CA SER A 88 1.38 -18.96 -4.90
C SER A 88 2.55 -19.71 -5.51
N ASN A 89 3.79 -19.40 -5.10
CA ASN A 89 5.01 -19.92 -5.71
C ASN A 89 5.03 -19.77 -7.24
N ILE A 90 4.46 -18.67 -7.76
CA ILE A 90 4.26 -18.49 -9.21
C ILE A 90 5.54 -18.06 -9.95
N THR A 91 6.51 -17.47 -9.24
CA THR A 91 7.77 -16.96 -9.80
C THR A 91 8.54 -18.07 -10.51
N GLY A 92 8.89 -17.83 -11.78
CA GLY A 92 9.61 -18.81 -12.61
C GLY A 92 8.76 -19.99 -13.11
N ASN A 93 7.51 -20.11 -12.67
CA ASN A 93 6.60 -21.20 -13.03
C ASN A 93 5.53 -20.79 -14.06
N ILE A 94 5.61 -19.56 -14.59
CA ILE A 94 4.72 -19.03 -15.61
C ILE A 94 5.50 -18.28 -16.68
N ASP A 95 5.08 -18.43 -17.94
CA ASP A 95 5.56 -17.59 -19.04
C ASP A 95 5.21 -16.11 -18.75
N PRO A 96 6.20 -15.19 -18.69
CA PRO A 96 5.95 -13.78 -18.44
C PRO A 96 4.93 -13.15 -19.41
N ALA A 97 4.87 -13.59 -20.67
CA ALA A 97 3.89 -13.10 -21.64
C ALA A 97 2.44 -13.53 -21.33
N ARG A 98 2.28 -14.46 -20.39
CA ARG A 98 1.00 -15.00 -19.92
C ARG A 98 0.66 -14.54 -18.49
N PHE A 99 1.53 -13.76 -17.85
CA PHE A 99 1.33 -13.24 -16.52
C PHE A 99 0.95 -11.76 -16.58
N GLY A 100 -0.24 -11.44 -16.08
CA GLY A 100 -0.79 -10.09 -16.09
C GLY A 100 -1.01 -9.57 -14.68
N VAL A 101 -0.98 -8.24 -14.54
CA VAL A 101 -1.34 -7.54 -13.31
C VAL A 101 -2.59 -6.71 -13.59
N TYR A 102 -3.60 -6.86 -12.73
CA TYR A 102 -4.77 -6.00 -12.71
C TYR A 102 -4.90 -5.43 -11.31
N MET A 103 -4.61 -4.14 -11.15
CA MET A 103 -4.58 -3.43 -9.88
C MET A 103 -5.28 -2.09 -10.05
N ALA A 104 -6.01 -1.68 -9.02
CA ALA A 104 -6.75 -0.43 -9.01
C ALA A 104 -6.54 0.30 -7.68
N SER A 105 -6.54 1.62 -7.75
CA SER A 105 -6.60 2.52 -6.60
C SER A 105 -7.65 3.57 -6.88
N GLY A 106 -8.50 3.87 -5.89
CA GLY A 106 -9.60 4.83 -6.07
C GLY A 106 -9.09 6.27 -6.13
N ILE A 107 -8.17 6.63 -5.23
CA ILE A 107 -7.66 8.01 -5.08
C ILE A 107 -6.21 8.12 -5.58
N GLY A 108 -5.45 7.02 -5.59
CA GLY A 108 -4.04 7.04 -5.95
C GLY A 108 -3.17 7.78 -4.93
N GLY A 109 -2.10 8.40 -5.41
CA GLY A 109 -1.07 9.05 -4.57
C GLY A 109 -1.43 10.46 -4.14
N ILE A 110 -2.52 10.62 -3.37
CA ILE A 110 -2.98 11.92 -2.89
C ILE A 110 -1.96 12.60 -1.95
N GLU A 111 -1.24 11.82 -1.16
CA GLU A 111 -0.20 12.34 -0.27
C GLU A 111 0.94 12.95 -1.09
N THR A 112 1.45 12.22 -2.08
CA THR A 112 2.45 12.75 -3.02
C THR A 112 1.93 13.99 -3.77
N PHE A 113 0.68 13.98 -4.24
CA PHE A 113 0.10 15.13 -4.93
C PHE A 113 0.10 16.40 -4.06
N ILE A 114 -0.36 16.30 -2.82
CA ILE A 114 -0.39 17.44 -1.88
C ILE A 114 1.03 17.95 -1.62
N GLN A 115 1.99 17.05 -1.38
CA GLN A 115 3.37 17.43 -1.09
C GLN A 115 4.04 18.14 -2.27
N GLU A 116 3.87 17.63 -3.49
CA GLU A 116 4.47 18.21 -4.69
C GLU A 116 3.78 19.51 -5.11
N HIS A 117 2.46 19.60 -4.92
CA HIS A 117 1.73 20.86 -5.10
C HIS A 117 2.22 21.95 -4.14
N ASN A 118 2.39 21.64 -2.85
CA ASN A 118 2.90 22.62 -1.89
C ASN A 118 4.33 23.06 -2.24
N LYS A 119 5.20 22.14 -2.67
CA LYS A 119 6.55 22.49 -3.16
C LYS A 119 6.49 23.44 -4.35
N LEU A 120 5.57 23.22 -5.29
CA LEU A 120 5.38 24.10 -6.44
C LEU A 120 5.00 25.53 -6.00
N ILE A 121 4.02 25.66 -5.10
CA ILE A 121 3.53 26.96 -4.63
C ILE A 121 4.60 27.70 -3.81
N GLU A 122 5.28 27.00 -2.90
CA GLU A 122 6.22 27.63 -1.97
C GLU A 122 7.60 27.89 -2.58
N LYS A 123 8.07 27.01 -3.48
CA LYS A 123 9.48 26.98 -3.92
C LYS A 123 9.64 27.03 -5.45
N GLY A 124 8.53 27.06 -6.18
CA GLY A 124 8.51 27.13 -7.62
C GLY A 124 8.73 25.77 -8.32
N PRO A 125 8.49 25.73 -9.64
CA PRO A 125 8.40 24.49 -10.42
C PRO A 125 9.70 23.68 -10.46
N ARG A 126 10.86 24.33 -10.33
CA ARG A 126 12.17 23.64 -10.32
C ARG A 126 12.37 22.70 -9.14
N ARG A 127 11.51 22.77 -8.11
CA ARG A 127 11.62 21.96 -6.89
C ARG A 127 10.65 20.78 -6.84
N VAL A 128 9.77 20.65 -7.84
CA VAL A 128 8.89 19.50 -8.01
C VAL A 128 9.71 18.27 -8.40
N SER A 129 9.42 17.13 -7.80
CA SER A 129 10.11 15.86 -8.05
C SER A 129 9.90 15.42 -9.51
N PRO A 130 10.94 14.92 -10.20
CA PRO A 130 10.77 14.28 -11.51
C PRO A 130 10.06 12.93 -11.44
N TYR A 131 9.81 12.41 -10.23
CA TYR A 131 8.99 11.22 -9.98
C TYR A 131 7.55 11.57 -9.58
N PHE A 132 7.17 12.85 -9.67
CA PHE A 132 5.79 13.27 -9.47
C PHE A 132 4.95 12.85 -10.67
N VAL A 133 3.94 12.01 -10.39
CA VAL A 133 2.98 11.38 -11.31
C VAL A 133 3.58 10.33 -12.24
#